data_AF-A0A377BWL9-F1
#
_entry.id   AF-A0A377BWL9-F1
#
_cell.length_a   1.000
_cell.length_b   1.000
_cell.length_c   1.000
_cell.angle_alpha   90.00
_cell.angle_beta   90.00
_cell.angle_gamma   90.00
#
_symmetry.space_group_name_H-M   'P 1'
#
loop_
_entity.id
_entity.type
_entity.pdbx_description
1 polymer ?
#
loop_
_entity_poly.entity_id
_entity_poly.type
_entity_poly.pdbx_seq_one_letter_code
_entity_poly.pdbx_strand_id
1 'polypeptide(L)'
;MIATSHGVVWRDNPTQIVELYLKWAADYQEDRITIFYDTMSNNTRMMADAIAQGIAETDPRVAVKIFNVARSDKNEILTNVFRSKGVLVGTSTMNNVMMPKIAGLVEEMTGLRFRNKRASAFGSHGWSGGAVDRLSTRLQDAGFEMSLSLKAKWRPDQDALKLCREHGREIARQWALAPLPQSTVNTVVKEETSATTTADLGPRMQCSVCQWIYDPAKGEPMQDVAPGTPWSEVPDNFLCPECSLGKDVFEELASEAK
;
A
#
# COMPACT_ATOMS: atom_id res chain seq x y z
N MET A 1 16.34 -7.09 41.56
CA MET A 1 16.93 -6.26 40.47
C MET A 1 17.53 -7.19 39.44
N ILE A 2 17.55 -6.80 38.16
CA ILE A 2 18.23 -7.56 37.10
C ILE A 2 19.31 -6.65 36.50
N ALA A 3 20.57 -7.03 36.65
CA ALA A 3 21.72 -6.29 36.12
C ALA A 3 22.25 -7.02 34.87
N THR A 4 21.92 -6.49 33.70
CA THR A 4 22.37 -7.01 32.41
C THR A 4 23.78 -6.51 32.07
N SER A 5 24.46 -7.13 31.10
CA SER A 5 25.79 -6.69 30.66
C SER A 5 25.78 -5.38 29.85
N HIS A 6 24.61 -5.01 29.31
CA HIS A 6 24.43 -3.79 28.52
C HIS A 6 23.21 -3.00 28.99
N GLY A 7 23.35 -1.68 29.01
CA GLY A 7 22.26 -0.74 29.26
C GLY A 7 21.96 -0.50 30.75
N VAL A 8 20.68 -0.37 31.06
CA VAL A 8 20.19 -0.02 32.40
C VAL A 8 20.11 -1.23 33.32
N VAL A 9 20.18 -0.98 34.62
CA VAL A 9 19.85 -1.98 35.64
C VAL A 9 18.35 -1.88 35.97
N TRP A 10 17.63 -3.00 35.82
CA TRP A 10 16.21 -3.08 36.14
C TRP A 10 16.04 -3.14 37.66
N ARG A 11 15.80 -1.98 38.26
CA ARG A 11 15.62 -1.82 39.72
C ARG A 11 14.15 -1.80 40.15
N ASP A 12 13.34 -1.06 39.41
CA ASP A 12 11.91 -0.89 39.65
C ASP A 12 11.12 -1.79 38.69
N ASN A 13 10.19 -2.57 39.24
CA ASN A 13 9.46 -3.65 38.54
C ASN A 13 10.36 -4.48 37.58
N PRO A 14 11.38 -5.21 38.09
CA PRO A 14 12.32 -5.94 37.24
C PRO A 14 11.69 -7.09 36.46
N THR A 15 10.54 -7.61 36.89
CA THR A 15 9.82 -8.69 36.20
C THR A 15 9.17 -8.23 34.89
N GLN A 16 9.01 -6.91 34.66
CA GLN A 16 8.45 -6.40 33.41
C GLN A 16 9.20 -6.90 32.16
N ILE A 17 10.53 -6.97 32.21
CA ILE A 17 11.33 -7.43 31.07
C ILE A 17 11.24 -8.95 30.90
N VAL A 18 11.08 -9.68 32.01
CA VAL A 18 10.88 -11.14 31.98
C VAL A 18 9.57 -11.46 31.27
N GLU A 19 8.48 -10.76 31.60
CA GLU A 19 7.18 -10.91 30.93
C GLU A 19 7.25 -10.55 29.44
N LEU A 20 7.97 -9.48 29.09
CA LEU A 20 8.20 -9.11 27.69
C LEU A 20 8.97 -10.19 26.93
N TYR A 21 10.03 -10.75 27.52
CA TYR A 21 10.79 -11.84 26.91
C TYR A 21 9.93 -13.09 26.71
N LEU A 22 9.10 -13.46 27.68
CA LEU A 22 8.17 -14.59 27.54
C LEU A 22 7.19 -14.35 26.39
N LYS A 23 6.65 -13.14 26.26
CA LYS A 23 5.78 -12.77 25.13
C LYS A 23 6.53 -12.82 23.80
N TRP A 24 7.74 -12.28 23.75
CA TRP A 24 8.56 -12.18 22.54
C TRP A 24 9.08 -13.52 22.03
N ALA A 25 9.42 -14.44 22.96
CA ALA A 25 9.90 -15.77 22.63
C ALA A 25 8.81 -16.70 22.08
N ALA A 26 7.53 -16.42 22.37
CA ALA A 26 6.39 -17.21 21.93
C ALA A 26 5.89 -16.78 20.54
N ASP A 27 6.75 -16.87 19.53
CA ASP A 27 6.45 -16.57 18.12
C ASP A 27 5.67 -15.25 17.93
N TYR A 28 6.17 -14.19 18.58
CA TYR A 28 5.46 -12.92 18.71
C TYR A 28 5.07 -12.30 17.37
N GLN A 29 3.83 -11.80 17.33
CA GLN A 29 3.31 -11.00 16.24
C GLN A 29 2.11 -10.16 16.70
N GLU A 30 1.93 -9.02 16.05
CA GLU A 30 0.79 -8.12 16.17
C GLU A 30 -0.08 -8.22 14.91
N ASP A 31 -1.23 -7.56 14.92
CA ASP A 31 -2.04 -7.35 13.70
C ASP A 31 -1.39 -6.29 12.79
N ARG A 32 -0.23 -6.66 12.22
CA ARG A 32 0.69 -5.77 11.52
C ARG A 32 1.29 -6.47 10.31
N ILE A 33 1.41 -5.75 9.20
CA ILE A 33 2.09 -6.20 7.99
C ILE A 33 3.22 -5.23 7.65
N THR A 34 4.42 -5.77 7.39
CA THR A 34 5.56 -4.99 6.95
C THR A 34 5.86 -5.26 5.48
N ILE A 35 5.83 -4.20 4.69
CA ILE A 35 6.19 -4.20 3.28
C ILE A 35 7.57 -3.56 3.15
N PHE A 36 8.51 -4.24 2.54
CA PHE A 36 9.82 -3.65 2.26
C PHE A 36 10.30 -4.01 0.87
N TYR A 37 10.94 -3.07 0.20
CA TYR A 37 11.36 -3.25 -1.18
C TYR A 37 12.61 -2.46 -1.52
N ASP A 38 13.21 -2.80 -2.67
CA ASP A 38 14.16 -1.95 -3.38
C ASP A 38 13.67 -1.75 -4.82
N THR A 39 14.06 -0.63 -5.44
CA THR A 39 13.63 -0.27 -6.79
C THR A 39 14.62 0.64 -7.49
N MET A 40 14.84 0.42 -8.79
CA MET A 40 15.70 1.28 -9.62
C MET A 40 14.94 2.46 -10.22
N SER A 41 13.65 2.29 -10.54
CA SER A 41 12.85 3.26 -11.32
C SER A 41 11.46 3.49 -10.71
N ASN A 42 11.30 3.27 -9.40
CA ASN A 42 10.04 3.40 -8.65
C ASN A 42 8.86 2.51 -9.11
N ASN A 43 9.00 1.66 -10.13
CA ASN A 43 7.95 0.74 -10.55
C ASN A 43 7.49 -0.19 -9.40
N THR A 44 8.44 -0.85 -8.72
CA THR A 44 8.14 -1.70 -7.55
C THR A 44 7.61 -0.90 -6.36
N ARG A 45 7.97 0.39 -6.25
CA ARG A 45 7.39 1.28 -5.22
C ARG A 45 5.91 1.51 -5.48
N MET A 46 5.51 1.81 -6.71
CA MET A 46 4.09 1.97 -7.08
C MET A 46 3.28 0.72 -6.76
N MET A 47 3.85 -0.47 -6.99
CA MET A 47 3.23 -1.75 -6.60
C MET A 47 3.07 -1.86 -5.08
N ALA A 48 4.11 -1.52 -4.31
CA ALA A 48 4.07 -1.57 -2.84
C ALA A 48 2.98 -0.63 -2.26
N ASP A 49 2.89 0.59 -2.79
CA ASP A 49 1.90 1.58 -2.36
C ASP A 49 0.47 1.11 -2.68
N ALA A 50 0.25 0.54 -3.87
CA ALA A 50 -1.06 -0.02 -4.26
C ALA A 50 -1.46 -1.25 -3.41
N ILE A 51 -0.51 -2.14 -3.11
CA ILE A 51 -0.75 -3.28 -2.20
C ILE A 51 -1.17 -2.77 -0.82
N ALA A 52 -0.47 -1.76 -0.29
CA ALA A 52 -0.77 -1.20 1.03
C ALA A 52 -2.18 -0.62 1.10
N GLN A 53 -2.63 0.06 0.03
CA GLN A 53 -4.02 0.54 -0.10
C GLN A 53 -5.01 -0.64 -0.04
N GLY A 54 -4.72 -1.72 -0.77
CA GLY A 54 -5.51 -2.96 -0.76
C GLY A 54 -5.69 -3.57 0.62
N ILE A 55 -4.62 -3.59 1.41
CA ILE A 55 -4.65 -4.11 2.77
C ILE A 55 -5.50 -3.20 3.67
N ALA A 56 -5.26 -1.88 3.63
CA ALA A 56 -5.91 -0.92 4.51
C ALA A 56 -7.43 -0.81 4.27
N GLU A 57 -7.88 -0.88 3.02
CA GLU A 57 -9.31 -0.83 2.69
C GLU A 57 -10.07 -2.13 3.03
N THR A 58 -9.35 -3.25 3.14
CA THR A 58 -9.95 -4.57 3.40
C THR A 58 -9.97 -4.89 4.89
N ASP A 59 -8.89 -4.63 5.61
CA ASP A 59 -8.80 -4.82 7.05
C ASP A 59 -8.22 -3.57 7.73
N PRO A 60 -9.07 -2.63 8.18
CA PRO A 60 -8.64 -1.39 8.83
C PRO A 60 -7.88 -1.61 10.14
N ARG A 61 -7.92 -2.82 10.72
CA ARG A 61 -7.21 -3.17 11.96
C ARG A 61 -5.72 -3.39 11.71
N VAL A 62 -5.34 -3.75 10.49
CA VAL A 62 -3.97 -4.10 10.14
C VAL A 62 -3.12 -2.85 10.05
N ALA A 63 -2.11 -2.76 10.91
CA ALA A 63 -1.11 -1.70 10.81
C ALA A 63 -0.12 -2.02 9.67
N VAL A 64 -0.10 -1.20 8.61
CA VAL A 64 0.84 -1.37 7.49
C VAL A 64 2.06 -0.46 7.67
N LYS A 65 3.26 -1.01 7.50
CA LYS A 65 4.52 -0.24 7.44
C LYS A 65 5.24 -0.52 6.14
N ILE A 66 5.71 0.53 5.47
CA ILE A 66 6.37 0.46 4.17
C ILE A 66 7.79 0.99 4.30
N PHE A 67 8.78 0.23 3.82
CA PHE A 67 10.18 0.61 3.85
C PHE A 67 10.84 0.45 2.49
N ASN A 68 11.71 1.41 2.15
CA ASN A 68 12.67 1.23 1.07
C ASN A 68 14.00 0.82 1.71
N VAL A 69 14.47 -0.41 1.45
CA VAL A 69 15.66 -0.97 2.11
C VAL A 69 16.95 -0.19 1.79
N ALA A 70 16.96 0.60 0.72
CA ALA A 70 18.10 1.46 0.39
C ALA A 70 18.06 2.83 1.11
N ARG A 71 16.95 3.17 1.77
CA ARG A 71 16.69 4.49 2.39
C ARG A 71 16.24 4.41 3.84
N SER A 72 16.16 3.22 4.41
CA SER A 72 15.69 2.97 5.77
C SER A 72 16.71 2.19 6.57
N ASP A 73 16.65 2.32 7.90
CA ASP A 73 17.50 1.54 8.79
C ASP A 73 17.10 0.06 8.76
N LYS A 74 18.09 -0.81 8.62
CA LYS A 74 17.88 -2.24 8.46
C LYS A 74 17.30 -2.87 9.74
N ASN A 75 17.77 -2.44 10.91
CA ASN A 75 17.35 -2.96 12.20
C ASN A 75 15.92 -2.53 12.54
N GLU A 76 15.51 -1.33 12.11
CA GLU A 76 14.12 -0.89 12.16
C GLU A 76 13.21 -1.81 11.33
N ILE A 77 13.62 -2.16 10.11
CA ILE A 77 12.85 -3.08 9.24
C ILE A 77 12.71 -4.44 9.94
N LEU A 78 13.80 -5.02 10.41
CA LEU A 78 13.79 -6.33 11.08
C LEU A 78 12.94 -6.33 12.37
N THR A 79 12.94 -5.23 13.11
CA THR A 79 12.07 -5.06 14.29
C THR A 79 10.59 -5.02 13.89
N ASN A 80 10.26 -4.38 12.77
CA ASN A 80 8.90 -4.38 12.25
C ASN A 80 8.49 -5.76 11.71
N VAL A 81 9.41 -6.49 11.07
CA VAL A 81 9.20 -7.90 10.67
C VAL A 81 8.93 -8.77 11.90
N PHE A 82 9.71 -8.64 12.96
CA PHE A 82 9.51 -9.36 14.22
C PHE A 82 8.09 -9.17 14.77
N ARG A 83 7.58 -7.93 14.74
CA ARG A 83 6.22 -7.59 15.22
C ARG A 83 5.11 -7.92 14.22
N SER A 84 5.41 -8.25 12.97
CA SER A 84 4.39 -8.46 11.93
C SER A 84 3.93 -9.91 11.87
N LYS A 85 2.65 -10.13 11.56
CA LYS A 85 2.12 -11.47 11.24
C LYS A 85 2.51 -11.96 9.84
N GLY A 86 2.84 -11.01 8.96
CA GLY A 86 3.30 -11.33 7.62
C GLY A 86 4.07 -10.19 6.97
N VAL A 87 4.78 -10.52 5.91
CA VAL A 87 5.66 -9.59 5.18
C VAL A 87 5.42 -9.65 3.68
N LEU A 88 5.52 -8.50 3.00
CA LEU A 88 5.60 -8.47 1.55
C LEU A 88 6.94 -7.90 1.13
N VAL A 89 7.63 -8.61 0.27
CA VAL A 89 8.99 -8.24 -0.14
C VAL A 89 9.02 -7.92 -1.62
N GLY A 90 9.45 -6.70 -1.94
CA GLY A 90 9.47 -6.17 -3.30
C GLY A 90 10.88 -6.12 -3.88
N THR A 91 11.08 -6.63 -5.09
CA THR A 91 12.35 -6.46 -5.81
C THR A 91 12.15 -6.42 -7.31
N SER A 92 12.84 -5.51 -8.01
CA SER A 92 12.90 -5.56 -9.47
C SER A 92 13.93 -6.59 -9.95
N THR A 93 13.75 -7.11 -11.16
CA THR A 93 14.77 -7.96 -11.79
C THR A 93 15.94 -7.12 -12.29
N MET A 94 17.15 -7.40 -11.78
CA MET A 94 18.41 -6.78 -12.18
C MET A 94 19.37 -7.90 -12.60
N ASN A 95 19.78 -7.93 -13.87
CA ASN A 95 20.69 -8.96 -14.42
C ASN A 95 20.25 -10.40 -14.09
N ASN A 96 18.96 -10.70 -14.28
CA ASN A 96 18.31 -12.00 -14.00
C ASN A 96 18.29 -12.42 -12.52
N VAL A 97 18.68 -11.55 -11.60
CA VAL A 97 18.64 -11.78 -10.15
C VAL A 97 17.89 -10.65 -9.44
N MET A 98 17.65 -10.82 -8.14
CA MET A 98 17.07 -9.78 -7.28
C MET A 98 18.10 -8.71 -6.92
N MET A 99 17.62 -7.55 -6.47
CA MET A 99 18.48 -6.47 -6.02
C MET A 99 19.30 -6.87 -4.78
N PRO A 100 20.58 -6.44 -4.69
CA PRO A 100 21.52 -6.97 -3.71
C PRO A 100 21.15 -6.66 -2.24
N LYS A 101 20.54 -5.50 -1.97
CA LYS A 101 20.10 -5.15 -0.61
C LYS A 101 18.96 -6.05 -0.12
N ILE A 102 18.05 -6.43 -1.02
CA ILE A 102 17.00 -7.41 -0.73
C ILE A 102 17.61 -8.78 -0.47
N ALA A 103 18.57 -9.21 -1.29
CA ALA A 103 19.25 -10.49 -1.08
C ALA A 103 19.94 -10.56 0.29
N GLY A 104 20.67 -9.51 0.68
CA GLY A 104 21.35 -9.45 1.98
C GLY A 104 20.37 -9.45 3.16
N LEU A 105 19.25 -8.71 3.05
CA LEU A 105 18.24 -8.70 4.09
C LEU A 105 17.55 -10.06 4.25
N VAL A 106 17.24 -10.75 3.15
CA VAL A 106 16.64 -12.09 3.18
C VAL A 106 17.61 -13.12 3.76
N GLU A 107 18.91 -13.01 3.46
CA GLU A 107 19.93 -13.86 4.07
C GLU A 107 19.96 -13.69 5.60
N GLU A 108 19.92 -12.46 6.08
CA GLU A 108 19.86 -12.19 7.53
C GLU A 108 18.57 -12.71 8.17
N MET A 109 17.42 -12.54 7.52
CA MET A 109 16.15 -13.12 7.99
C MET A 109 16.20 -14.66 8.06
N THR A 110 16.93 -15.30 7.13
CA THR A 110 17.15 -16.76 7.14
C THR A 110 17.93 -17.18 8.40
N GLY A 111 18.93 -16.38 8.80
CA GLY A 111 19.65 -16.57 10.05
C GLY A 111 18.81 -16.31 11.30
N LEU A 112 17.95 -15.29 11.28
CA LEU A 112 17.07 -14.90 12.38
C LEU A 112 15.89 -15.88 12.60
N ARG A 113 15.51 -16.65 11.58
CA ARG A 113 14.53 -17.75 11.65
C ARG A 113 13.19 -17.32 12.29
N PHE A 114 12.57 -16.29 11.72
CA PHE A 114 11.23 -15.90 12.14
C PHE A 114 10.25 -17.08 12.04
N ARG A 115 9.34 -17.17 13.01
CA ARG A 115 8.36 -18.26 13.14
C ARG A 115 6.95 -17.73 13.06
N ASN A 116 6.05 -18.57 12.56
CA ASN A 116 4.62 -18.28 12.41
C ASN A 116 4.32 -17.03 11.55
N LYS A 117 5.18 -16.74 10.56
CA LYS A 117 4.99 -15.58 9.67
C LYS A 117 4.76 -16.02 8.24
N ARG A 118 3.87 -15.30 7.55
CA ARG A 118 3.54 -15.52 6.13
C ARG A 118 4.28 -14.51 5.25
N ALA A 119 4.51 -14.83 3.98
CA ALA A 119 5.17 -13.93 3.06
C ALA A 119 4.57 -13.95 1.65
N SER A 120 4.70 -12.84 0.93
CA SER A 120 4.40 -12.74 -0.50
C SER A 120 5.47 -11.90 -1.20
N ALA A 121 6.01 -12.43 -2.31
CA ALA A 121 7.01 -11.73 -3.11
C ALA A 121 6.34 -10.92 -4.22
N PHE A 122 6.85 -9.73 -4.51
CA PHE A 122 6.38 -8.93 -5.63
C PHE A 122 7.48 -8.18 -6.36
N GLY A 123 7.22 -7.73 -7.58
CA GLY A 123 8.22 -6.96 -8.31
C GLY A 123 7.90 -6.63 -9.76
N SER A 124 8.57 -5.58 -10.25
CA SER A 124 8.59 -5.20 -11.66
C SER A 124 9.75 -5.87 -12.43
N HIS A 125 9.54 -6.16 -13.70
CA HIS A 125 10.58 -6.68 -14.61
C HIS A 125 10.48 -6.07 -16.02
N GLY A 126 11.57 -6.08 -16.78
CA GLY A 126 11.57 -5.58 -18.16
C GLY A 126 11.11 -6.64 -19.18
N TRP A 127 11.81 -7.77 -19.22
CA TRP A 127 11.58 -8.84 -20.22
C TRP A 127 11.20 -10.18 -19.58
N SER A 128 12.18 -11.01 -19.23
CA SER A 128 11.95 -12.38 -18.72
C SER A 128 11.69 -12.45 -17.22
N GLY A 129 12.15 -11.45 -16.46
CA GLY A 129 12.02 -11.44 -15.00
C GLY A 129 12.89 -12.49 -14.32
N GLY A 130 12.33 -13.18 -13.31
CA GLY A 130 13.00 -14.25 -12.55
C GLY A 130 13.37 -13.87 -11.10
N ALA A 131 13.50 -12.57 -10.79
CA ALA A 131 13.85 -12.15 -9.43
C ALA A 131 12.75 -12.45 -8.40
N VAL A 132 11.47 -12.32 -8.79
CA VAL A 132 10.33 -12.53 -7.89
C VAL A 132 10.20 -14.00 -7.49
N ASP A 133 10.34 -14.93 -8.43
CA ASP A 133 10.30 -16.37 -8.12
C ASP A 133 11.48 -16.76 -7.24
N ARG A 134 12.68 -16.27 -7.57
CA ARG A 134 13.88 -16.49 -6.75
C ARG A 134 13.73 -15.93 -5.33
N LEU A 135 13.09 -14.77 -5.19
CA LEU A 135 12.79 -14.16 -3.90
C LEU A 135 11.78 -15.01 -3.12
N SER A 136 10.73 -15.47 -3.77
CA SER A 136 9.72 -16.36 -3.18
C SER A 136 10.37 -17.62 -2.59
N THR A 137 11.24 -18.28 -3.36
CA THR A 137 11.99 -19.46 -2.87
C THR A 137 12.84 -19.13 -1.65
N ARG A 138 13.60 -18.02 -1.67
CA ARG A 138 14.46 -17.66 -0.53
C ARG A 138 13.67 -17.26 0.72
N LEU A 139 12.48 -16.68 0.57
CA LEU A 139 11.60 -16.41 1.70
C LEU A 139 11.03 -17.72 2.28
N GLN A 140 10.71 -18.69 1.43
CA GLN A 140 10.34 -20.02 1.88
C GLN A 140 11.49 -20.70 2.65
N ASP A 141 12.72 -20.60 2.14
CA ASP A 141 13.93 -21.12 2.80
C ASP A 141 14.16 -20.47 4.18
N ALA A 142 13.79 -19.19 4.34
CA ALA A 142 13.84 -18.47 5.60
C ALA A 142 12.75 -18.90 6.61
N GLY A 143 11.82 -19.78 6.22
CA GLY A 143 10.79 -20.35 7.08
C GLY A 143 9.43 -19.65 7.02
N PHE A 144 9.21 -18.76 6.04
CA PHE A 144 7.91 -18.12 5.85
C PHE A 144 6.93 -19.03 5.09
N GLU A 145 5.66 -18.96 5.45
CA GLU A 145 4.59 -19.58 4.66
C GLU A 145 4.26 -18.69 3.44
N MET A 146 4.49 -19.20 2.23
CA MET A 146 4.36 -18.39 1.02
C MET A 146 2.92 -18.33 0.50
N SER A 147 2.44 -17.10 0.28
CA SER A 147 1.27 -16.80 -0.54
C SER A 147 1.67 -16.52 -1.99
N LEU A 148 0.67 -16.37 -2.88
CA LEU A 148 0.92 -16.08 -4.29
C LEU A 148 1.83 -14.85 -4.48
N SER A 149 2.68 -14.91 -5.50
CA SER A 149 3.59 -13.82 -5.85
C SER A 149 2.97 -12.91 -6.92
N LEU A 150 3.34 -11.63 -6.92
CA LEU A 150 2.81 -10.63 -7.85
C LEU A 150 3.91 -10.08 -8.78
N LYS A 151 3.67 -10.12 -10.09
CA LYS A 151 4.63 -9.65 -11.11
C LYS A 151 3.97 -8.59 -11.99
N ALA A 152 4.68 -7.49 -12.23
CA ALA A 152 4.26 -6.50 -13.23
C ALA A 152 5.39 -6.28 -14.25
N LYS A 153 5.04 -5.99 -15.50
CA LYS A 153 6.01 -5.69 -16.55
C LYS A 153 6.17 -4.18 -16.69
N TRP A 154 7.41 -3.70 -16.75
CA TRP A 154 7.75 -2.28 -16.82
C TRP A 154 7.06 -1.45 -15.73
N ARG A 155 6.68 -0.21 -16.06
CA ARG A 155 5.94 0.69 -15.18
C ARG A 155 4.48 0.22 -15.11
N PRO A 156 3.94 -0.05 -13.91
CA PRO A 156 2.53 -0.38 -13.75
C PRO A 156 1.64 0.74 -14.29
N ASP A 157 0.74 0.38 -15.20
CA ASP A 157 -0.38 1.22 -15.61
C ASP A 157 -1.54 1.10 -14.61
N GLN A 158 -2.69 1.73 -14.90
CA GLN A 158 -3.83 1.75 -13.99
C GLN A 158 -4.40 0.35 -13.72
N ASP A 159 -4.45 -0.51 -14.74
CA ASP A 159 -4.98 -1.85 -14.58
C ASP A 159 -4.01 -2.74 -13.79
N ALA A 160 -2.71 -2.61 -14.03
CA ALA A 160 -1.68 -3.26 -13.22
C ALA A 160 -1.74 -2.78 -11.76
N LEU A 161 -2.00 -1.50 -11.48
CA LEU A 161 -2.17 -0.99 -10.12
C LEU A 161 -3.45 -1.51 -9.46
N LYS A 162 -4.54 -1.70 -10.20
CA LYS A 162 -5.75 -2.37 -9.69
C LYS A 162 -5.46 -3.82 -9.29
N LEU A 163 -4.67 -4.55 -10.10
CA LEU A 163 -4.22 -5.90 -9.75
C LEU A 163 -3.33 -5.91 -8.49
N CYS A 164 -2.44 -4.93 -8.34
CA CYS A 164 -1.62 -4.79 -7.13
C CYS A 164 -2.48 -4.53 -5.89
N ARG A 165 -3.51 -3.70 -6.04
CA ARG A 165 -4.46 -3.39 -4.96
C ARG A 165 -5.28 -4.61 -4.59
N GLU A 166 -5.81 -5.33 -5.57
CA GLU A 166 -6.55 -6.58 -5.35
C GLU A 166 -5.69 -7.64 -4.67
N HIS A 167 -4.42 -7.75 -5.06
CA HIS A 167 -3.46 -8.61 -4.36
C HIS A 167 -3.35 -8.24 -2.88
N GLY A 168 -3.29 -6.95 -2.55
CA GLY A 168 -3.34 -6.47 -1.16
C GLY A 168 -4.62 -6.88 -0.42
N ARG A 169 -5.79 -6.81 -1.09
CA ARG A 169 -7.06 -7.26 -0.50
C ARG A 169 -7.07 -8.75 -0.22
N GLU A 170 -6.57 -9.54 -1.16
CA GLU A 170 -6.49 -10.98 -1.01
C GLU A 170 -5.56 -11.39 0.13
N ILE A 171 -4.41 -10.73 0.25
CA ILE A 171 -3.50 -10.93 1.37
C ILE A 171 -4.17 -10.57 2.70
N ALA A 172 -4.90 -9.46 2.77
CA ALA A 172 -5.63 -9.07 3.99
C ALA A 172 -6.69 -10.10 4.39
N ARG A 173 -7.46 -10.64 3.41
CA ARG A 173 -8.44 -11.71 3.63
C ARG A 173 -7.78 -13.00 4.13
N GLN A 174 -6.73 -13.44 3.45
CA GLN A 174 -6.05 -14.68 3.80
C GLN A 174 -5.36 -14.62 5.15
N TRP A 175 -4.79 -13.46 5.51
CA TRP A 175 -3.95 -13.29 6.71
C TRP A 175 -4.71 -12.65 7.88
N ALA A 176 -6.04 -12.53 7.80
CA ALA A 176 -6.86 -12.01 8.88
C ALA A 176 -6.77 -12.91 10.12
N LEU A 177 -6.50 -12.32 11.29
CA LEU A 177 -6.44 -13.05 12.57
C LEU A 177 -7.84 -13.27 13.17
N ALA A 178 -8.80 -12.44 12.76
CA ALA A 178 -10.19 -12.48 13.17
C ALA A 178 -11.10 -12.30 11.94
N PRO A 179 -12.34 -12.81 11.97
CA PRO A 179 -13.29 -12.62 10.88
C PRO A 179 -13.36 -11.16 10.45
N LEU A 180 -13.31 -10.93 9.15
CA LEU A 180 -13.45 -9.60 8.58
C LEU A 180 -14.92 -9.15 8.71
N PRO A 181 -15.17 -7.85 8.92
CA PRO A 181 -16.52 -7.32 8.81
C PRO A 181 -17.03 -7.62 7.40
N GLN A 182 -18.20 -8.25 7.30
CA GLN A 182 -18.83 -8.51 6.01
C GLN A 182 -19.09 -7.17 5.33
N SER A 183 -18.45 -6.93 4.17
CA SER A 183 -18.89 -5.84 3.32
C SER A 183 -20.27 -6.22 2.79
N THR A 184 -21.29 -5.49 3.23
CA THR A 184 -22.60 -5.52 2.56
C THR A 184 -22.42 -4.88 1.19
N VAL A 185 -21.95 -5.67 0.23
CA VAL A 185 -22.06 -5.33 -1.19
C VAL A 185 -23.54 -5.43 -1.52
N ASN A 186 -24.27 -4.32 -1.38
CA ASN A 186 -25.54 -4.16 -2.06
C ASN A 186 -25.24 -4.13 -3.56
N THR A 187 -25.30 -5.29 -4.20
CA THR A 187 -25.39 -5.41 -5.66
C THR A 187 -26.70 -4.76 -6.09
N VAL A 188 -26.67 -3.46 -6.32
CA VAL A 188 -27.67 -2.79 -7.15
C VAL A 188 -27.29 -3.08 -8.59
N VAL A 189 -27.88 -4.14 -9.14
CA VAL A 189 -28.04 -4.26 -10.59
C VAL A 189 -28.95 -3.10 -10.98
N LYS A 190 -28.42 -2.10 -11.69
CA LYS A 190 -29.24 -1.09 -12.35
C LYS A 190 -29.01 -1.18 -13.85
N GLU A 191 -30.07 -1.63 -14.50
CA GLU A 191 -30.29 -1.68 -15.94
C GLU A 191 -29.92 -0.36 -16.62
N GLU A 192 -29.35 -0.51 -17.81
CA GLU A 192 -29.24 0.52 -18.82
C GLU A 192 -30.63 1.10 -19.14
N THR A 193 -30.82 2.39 -18.92
CA THR A 193 -31.76 3.16 -19.74
C THR A 193 -31.21 4.55 -20.00
N SER A 194 -30.99 4.81 -21.29
CA SER A 194 -30.73 6.09 -21.91
C SER A 194 -31.86 7.09 -21.64
N ALA A 195 -31.53 8.31 -21.22
CA ALA A 195 -32.39 9.48 -21.47
C ALA A 195 -31.57 10.78 -21.44
N THR A 196 -31.56 11.45 -22.58
CA THR A 196 -31.00 12.78 -22.83
C THR A 196 -31.93 13.84 -22.25
N THR A 197 -31.43 14.77 -21.42
CA THR A 197 -32.05 16.10 -21.24
C THR A 197 -30.99 17.12 -20.81
N THR A 198 -30.93 18.21 -21.56
CA THR A 198 -30.08 19.38 -21.33
C THR A 198 -30.56 20.16 -20.11
N ALA A 199 -29.88 19.99 -18.98
CA ALA A 199 -30.01 20.87 -17.81
C ALA A 199 -28.89 21.92 -17.84
N ASP A 200 -29.18 23.13 -17.39
CA ASP A 200 -28.22 24.22 -17.24
C ASP A 200 -27.38 24.00 -15.97
N LEU A 201 -26.08 23.75 -16.13
CA LEU A 201 -25.20 23.15 -15.10
C LEU A 201 -24.35 24.18 -14.32
N GLY A 202 -24.62 25.48 -14.49
CA GLY A 202 -23.90 26.55 -13.80
C GLY A 202 -22.54 26.93 -14.42
N PRO A 203 -21.80 27.87 -13.79
CA PRO A 203 -20.57 28.42 -14.36
C PRO A 203 -19.40 27.43 -14.31
N ARG A 204 -18.47 27.58 -15.26
CA ARG A 204 -17.19 26.86 -15.25
C ARG A 204 -16.25 27.52 -14.26
N MET A 205 -15.43 26.71 -13.59
CA MET A 205 -14.51 27.19 -12.55
C MET A 205 -13.08 26.91 -12.96
N GLN A 206 -12.18 27.83 -12.66
CA GLN A 206 -10.77 27.73 -13.03
C GLN A 206 -9.88 27.71 -11.80
N CYS A 207 -8.95 26.77 -11.76
CA CYS A 207 -7.91 26.75 -10.75
C CYS A 207 -6.96 27.95 -10.98
N SER A 208 -6.87 28.85 -10.00
CA SER A 208 -5.98 30.03 -10.08
C SER A 208 -4.49 29.66 -10.18
N VAL A 209 -4.11 28.45 -9.75
CA VAL A 209 -2.71 27.99 -9.66
C VAL A 209 -2.20 27.36 -10.97
N CYS A 210 -2.96 26.44 -11.55
CA CYS A 210 -2.54 25.69 -12.74
C CYS A 210 -3.41 25.94 -13.97
N GLN A 211 -4.43 26.80 -13.84
CA GLN A 211 -5.33 27.23 -14.91
C GLN A 211 -6.22 26.12 -15.48
N TRP A 212 -6.27 24.95 -14.84
CA TRP A 212 -7.20 23.87 -15.20
C TRP A 212 -8.65 24.30 -14.97
N ILE A 213 -9.54 23.95 -15.93
CA ILE A 213 -10.94 24.37 -15.94
C ILE A 213 -11.84 23.18 -15.63
N TYR A 214 -12.62 23.33 -14.56
CA TYR A 214 -13.74 22.46 -14.25
C TYR A 214 -14.93 22.79 -15.15
N ASP A 215 -15.38 21.81 -15.94
CA ASP A 215 -16.58 21.89 -16.77
C ASP A 215 -17.68 21.01 -16.14
N PRO A 216 -18.76 21.59 -15.59
CA PRO A 216 -19.85 20.83 -14.97
C PRO A 216 -20.44 19.76 -15.88
N ALA A 217 -20.46 19.98 -17.20
CA ALA A 217 -20.95 18.99 -18.17
C ALA A 217 -20.09 17.72 -18.22
N LYS A 218 -18.80 17.83 -17.88
CA LYS A 218 -17.86 16.71 -17.83
C LYS A 218 -17.69 16.16 -16.42
N GLY A 219 -17.86 17.01 -15.40
CA GLY A 219 -17.54 16.66 -14.02
C GLY A 219 -16.06 16.29 -13.85
N GLU A 220 -15.76 15.53 -12.80
CA GLU A 220 -14.46 14.90 -12.61
C GLU A 220 -14.66 13.49 -11.99
N PRO A 221 -14.99 12.49 -12.83
CA PRO A 221 -15.37 11.16 -12.35
C PRO A 221 -14.25 10.43 -11.58
N MET A 222 -12.99 10.84 -11.73
CA MET A 222 -11.87 10.25 -10.99
C MET A 222 -11.87 10.62 -9.50
N GLN A 223 -12.66 11.63 -9.11
CA GLN A 223 -12.82 12.09 -7.73
C GLN A 223 -14.29 12.01 -7.30
N ASP A 224 -15.04 11.08 -7.88
CA ASP A 224 -16.46 10.83 -7.60
C ASP A 224 -17.37 12.04 -7.90
N VAL A 225 -16.96 12.94 -8.80
CA VAL A 225 -17.77 14.06 -9.31
C VAL A 225 -18.34 13.68 -10.67
N ALA A 226 -19.63 13.36 -10.73
CA ALA A 226 -20.26 12.88 -11.95
C ALA A 226 -20.33 13.97 -13.06
N PRO A 227 -20.37 13.59 -14.34
CA PRO A 227 -20.72 14.52 -15.40
C PRO A 227 -22.14 15.07 -15.15
N GLY A 228 -22.29 16.38 -15.24
CA GLY A 228 -23.52 17.06 -14.85
C GLY A 228 -23.54 17.57 -13.41
N THR A 229 -22.44 17.50 -12.66
CA THR A 229 -22.39 18.04 -11.29
C THR A 229 -22.05 19.54 -11.29
N PRO A 230 -22.93 20.44 -10.82
CA PRO A 230 -22.62 21.86 -10.66
C PRO A 230 -21.56 22.06 -9.56
N TRP A 231 -20.77 23.14 -9.62
CA TRP A 231 -19.68 23.37 -8.67
C TRP A 231 -20.12 23.43 -7.20
N SER A 232 -21.34 23.90 -6.95
CA SER A 232 -21.94 23.91 -5.60
C SER A 232 -22.09 22.52 -5.00
N GLU A 233 -22.22 21.48 -5.82
CA GLU A 233 -22.38 20.08 -5.40
C GLU A 233 -21.07 19.28 -5.44
N VAL A 234 -19.97 19.88 -5.91
CA VAL A 234 -18.65 19.27 -5.86
C VAL A 234 -18.21 19.14 -4.39
N PRO A 235 -17.77 17.96 -3.92
CA PRO A 235 -17.33 17.77 -2.55
C PRO A 235 -16.16 18.68 -2.12
N ASP A 236 -16.08 19.05 -0.83
CA ASP A 236 -15.01 19.91 -0.31
C ASP A 236 -13.63 19.24 -0.30
N ASN A 237 -13.58 17.91 -0.36
CA ASN A 237 -12.34 17.14 -0.50
C ASN A 237 -11.84 17.06 -1.95
N PHE A 238 -12.51 17.74 -2.89
CA PHE A 238 -12.08 17.83 -4.28
C PHE A 238 -10.70 18.51 -4.40
N LEU A 239 -9.82 17.88 -5.18
CA LEU A 239 -8.49 18.38 -5.49
C LEU A 239 -8.40 18.67 -6.99
N CYS A 240 -7.72 19.74 -7.38
CA CYS A 240 -7.44 20.00 -8.78
C CYS A 240 -6.65 18.82 -9.40
N PRO A 241 -7.09 18.23 -10.53
CA PRO A 241 -6.43 17.06 -11.11
C PRO A 241 -4.98 17.29 -11.57
N GLU A 242 -4.62 18.52 -11.91
CA GLU A 242 -3.29 18.88 -12.41
C GLU A 242 -2.32 19.22 -11.26
N CYS A 243 -2.76 20.00 -10.27
CA CYS A 243 -1.87 20.51 -9.20
C CYS A 243 -2.16 19.96 -7.80
N SER A 244 -3.24 19.19 -7.62
CA SER A 244 -3.64 18.57 -6.36
C SER A 244 -3.93 19.52 -5.19
N LEU A 245 -4.26 20.79 -5.48
CA LEU A 245 -4.72 21.76 -4.49
C LEU A 245 -6.25 21.73 -4.33
N GLY A 246 -6.75 22.12 -3.16
CA GLY A 246 -8.15 22.00 -2.78
C GLY A 246 -9.12 22.87 -3.58
N LYS A 247 -10.42 22.71 -3.29
CA LYS A 247 -11.52 23.46 -3.90
C LYS A 247 -11.46 24.98 -3.67
N ASP A 248 -10.72 25.42 -2.65
CA ASP A 248 -10.58 26.81 -2.22
C ASP A 248 -9.81 27.70 -3.21
N VAL A 249 -8.99 27.11 -4.08
CA VAL A 249 -8.18 27.86 -5.07
C VAL A 249 -8.88 28.08 -6.42
N PHE A 250 -10.18 27.75 -6.52
CA PHE A 250 -10.95 27.87 -7.76
C PHE A 250 -11.77 29.16 -7.81
N GLU A 251 -11.69 29.84 -8.94
CA GLU A 251 -12.38 31.10 -9.22
C GLU A 251 -13.35 30.92 -10.39
N GLU A 252 -14.43 31.72 -10.41
CA GLU A 252 -15.42 31.66 -11.50
C GLU A 252 -14.78 32.17 -12.78
N LEU A 253 -14.84 31.36 -13.84
CA LEU A 253 -14.39 31.76 -15.15
C LEU A 253 -15.43 32.73 -15.71
N ALA A 254 -15.28 34.03 -15.43
CA ALA A 254 -16.19 35.06 -15.90
C ALA A 254 -16.31 34.98 -17.43
N SER A 255 -17.53 34.72 -17.92
CA SER A 255 -17.83 34.87 -19.34
C SER A 255 -17.73 36.37 -19.66
N GLU A 256 -16.71 36.78 -20.41
CA GLU A 256 -16.63 38.15 -20.90
C GLU A 256 -17.93 38.49 -21.65
N ALA A 257 -18.62 39.51 -21.13
CA ALA A 257 -19.75 40.15 -21.78
C ALA A 257 -19.27 40.80 -23.09
N LYS A 258 -20.09 40.65 -24.12
CA LYS A 258 -20.06 41.48 -25.32
C LYS A 258 -20.76 42.81 -25.05
#